data_AF-A0A5D0VZX2-F1
#
_entry.id   AF-A0A5D0VZX2-F1
#
_cell.length_a   1.000
_cell.length_b   1.000
_cell.length_c   1.000
_cell.angle_alpha   90.00
_cell.angle_beta   90.00
_cell.angle_gamma   90.00
#
_symmetry.space_group_name_H-M   'P 1'
#
loop_
_entity.id
_entity.type
_entity.pdbx_description
1 polymer ?
#
loop_
_entity_poly.entity_id
_entity_poly.type
_entity_poly.pdbx_seq_one_letter_code
_entity_poly.pdbx_strand_id
1 'polypeptide(L)'
;MTRLQRFSGEQTLPGVRRPQVVADTSSGQAVEGFGSRVSASAAKVGELAELAQKRQKKLDDHLADEASRNVQKFSSLKVEEERKARPGSHKLTEAMMAHLEMGRKGALERLPIAARERFEKKWAVDAERFRDTFAAVEHADGQAYYESDIRKRLEEAAEDIRSDPGRLEDHAVGLHELIQSLPLESDRRERLRHTVGDRLLEAWVEGQSLDVQIVGLSNLANVNEGDGSSSDRGDHNAAGTGVVKPLAASAFEQRARLLPRQTRNRLLASALQRKSAQSTAEERRLSKRIEENPLAQEPAEILESGGLEWHQKARLLDTVSSKVRELEANLQAVDWARSNDLDGAGDVSRAVLAERAYAYLNDGKTDRDALALGLLRSKGELPASYVSSLRNRLTGGDRDEISSVMKSLSAIVELDPDALLLSQDHAALREDAHLWRTLTERLGLADADAAGLIANARQPVTRKDLESELARRATELSGRLAPDSILKRSASAIYGPGKRSPENR
;
A
#
# COMPACT_ATOMS: atom_id res chain seq x y z
N MET A 1 24.43 -100.49 1.11
CA MET A 1 24.07 -101.61 1.99
C MET A 1 24.90 -101.51 3.25
N THR A 2 24.35 -101.01 4.36
CA THR A 2 23.60 -101.73 5.41
C THR A 2 24.50 -101.90 6.63
N ARG A 3 23.99 -101.41 7.77
CA ARG A 3 24.46 -101.72 9.13
C ARG A 3 24.65 -103.23 9.30
N LEU A 4 25.67 -103.64 10.05
CA LEU A 4 25.66 -104.86 10.85
C LEU A 4 26.58 -104.68 12.07
N GLN A 5 25.95 -104.39 13.21
CA GLN A 5 26.48 -104.74 14.52
C GLN A 5 26.53 -106.26 14.66
N ARG A 6 27.51 -106.76 15.42
CA ARG A 6 27.42 -107.81 16.47
C ARG A 6 28.68 -108.67 16.43
N PHE A 7 29.40 -108.69 17.54
CA PHE A 7 29.72 -109.88 18.33
C PHE A 7 30.59 -109.42 19.51
N SER A 8 29.95 -109.05 20.62
CA SER A 8 30.57 -108.99 21.93
C SER A 8 30.13 -110.23 22.69
N GLY A 9 31.05 -111.15 22.95
CA GLY A 9 30.80 -112.32 23.77
C GLY A 9 31.78 -113.44 23.46
N GLU A 10 32.95 -113.39 24.08
CA GLU A 10 33.71 -114.62 24.37
C GLU A 10 34.02 -114.67 25.86
N GLN A 11 33.55 -115.77 26.44
CA GLN A 11 33.69 -116.17 27.82
C GLN A 11 35.16 -116.24 28.22
N THR A 12 35.48 -115.62 29.34
CA THR A 12 36.72 -115.85 30.08
C THR A 12 36.73 -117.28 30.63
N LEU A 13 37.51 -118.15 30.02
CA LEU A 13 38.01 -119.38 30.64
C LEU A 13 39.11 -119.03 31.66
N PRO A 14 39.12 -119.60 32.87
CA PRO A 14 40.16 -119.34 33.84
C PRO A 14 41.42 -120.16 33.49
N GLY A 15 42.57 -119.50 33.33
CA GLY A 15 43.87 -120.18 33.46
C GLY A 15 44.93 -120.03 32.36
N VAL A 16 44.92 -119.01 31.50
CA VAL A 16 46.05 -118.80 30.55
C VAL A 16 46.64 -117.41 30.70
N ARG A 17 47.81 -117.34 31.36
CA ARG A 17 48.68 -116.15 31.35
C ARG A 17 49.13 -115.87 29.90
N ARG A 18 48.98 -114.62 29.44
CA ARG A 18 49.57 -114.12 28.18
C ARG A 18 50.61 -113.02 28.48
N PRO A 19 51.66 -112.91 27.65
CA PRO A 19 52.90 -112.20 27.97
C PRO A 19 52.75 -110.67 27.80
N GLN A 20 53.40 -109.92 28.70
CA GLN A 20 53.64 -108.49 28.49
C GLN A 20 54.77 -108.32 27.48
N VAL A 21 54.45 -107.73 26.32
CA VAL A 21 55.44 -107.24 25.36
C VAL A 21 55.66 -105.76 25.65
N VAL A 22 56.84 -105.41 26.16
CA VAL A 22 57.30 -104.02 26.26
C VAL A 22 57.92 -103.67 24.91
N ALA A 23 57.16 -102.98 24.05
CA ALA A 23 57.68 -102.45 22.79
C ALA A 23 58.28 -101.05 23.02
N ASP A 24 59.47 -100.83 22.50
CA ASP A 24 60.21 -99.58 22.54
C ASP A 24 59.47 -98.52 21.69
N THR A 25 58.75 -97.59 22.35
CA THR A 25 57.86 -96.58 21.73
C THR A 25 58.59 -95.30 21.28
N SER A 26 59.91 -95.24 21.45
CA SER A 26 60.72 -94.05 21.20
C SER A 26 60.72 -93.62 19.73
N SER A 27 60.71 -94.57 18.78
CA SER A 27 60.69 -94.29 17.34
C SER A 27 59.30 -93.88 16.83
N GLY A 28 58.22 -94.44 17.41
CA GLY A 28 56.84 -94.05 17.11
C GLY A 28 56.53 -92.63 17.56
N GLN A 29 56.97 -92.25 18.76
CA GLN A 29 56.80 -90.89 19.30
C GLN A 29 57.59 -89.82 18.52
N ALA A 30 58.76 -90.17 17.96
CA ALA A 30 59.55 -89.25 17.15
C ALA A 30 58.91 -88.99 15.77
N VAL A 31 58.34 -90.01 15.13
CA VAL A 31 57.63 -89.88 13.84
C VAL A 31 56.30 -89.14 14.02
N GLU A 32 55.57 -89.41 15.10
CA GLU A 32 54.35 -88.68 15.47
C GLU A 32 54.65 -87.21 15.81
N GLY A 33 55.78 -86.94 16.49
CA GLY A 33 56.30 -85.61 16.76
C GLY A 33 56.73 -84.83 15.51
N PHE A 34 57.22 -85.51 14.47
CA PHE A 34 57.56 -84.89 13.19
C PHE A 34 56.30 -84.62 12.33
N GLY A 35 55.39 -85.59 12.25
CA GLY A 35 54.11 -85.44 11.55
C GLY A 35 53.23 -84.32 12.11
N SER A 36 53.17 -84.19 13.44
CA SER A 36 52.46 -83.09 14.12
C SER A 36 53.10 -81.71 13.86
N ARG A 37 54.44 -81.62 13.76
CA ARG A 37 55.13 -80.37 13.39
C ARG A 37 54.90 -79.99 11.94
N VAL A 38 54.90 -80.95 11.02
CA VAL A 38 54.61 -80.73 9.60
C VAL A 38 53.17 -80.27 9.41
N SER A 39 52.19 -80.93 10.05
CA SER A 39 50.79 -80.49 9.96
C SER A 39 50.56 -79.11 10.59
N ALA A 40 51.20 -78.82 11.72
CA ALA A 40 51.15 -77.50 12.35
C ALA A 40 51.79 -76.40 11.47
N SER A 41 52.84 -76.72 10.71
CA SER A 41 53.46 -75.79 9.77
C SER A 41 52.62 -75.56 8.51
N ALA A 42 52.00 -76.61 7.95
CA ALA A 42 51.08 -76.49 6.82
C ALA A 42 49.81 -75.71 7.19
N ALA A 43 49.27 -75.92 8.40
CA ALA A 43 48.15 -75.13 8.93
C ALA A 43 48.51 -73.65 9.04
N LYS A 44 49.71 -73.31 9.55
CA LYS A 44 50.20 -71.92 9.62
C LYS A 44 50.41 -71.27 8.24
N VAL A 45 50.86 -72.03 7.24
CA VAL A 45 50.96 -71.55 5.85
C VAL A 45 49.57 -71.33 5.25
N GLY A 46 48.61 -72.21 5.53
CA GLY A 46 47.20 -72.04 5.17
C GLY A 46 46.59 -70.78 5.79
N GLU A 47 46.80 -70.57 7.09
CA GLU A 47 46.35 -69.36 7.80
C GLU A 47 46.99 -68.08 7.25
N LEU A 48 48.28 -68.10 6.91
CA LEU A 48 48.97 -66.97 6.28
C LEU A 48 48.46 -66.69 4.87
N ALA A 49 48.19 -67.74 4.07
CA ALA A 49 47.61 -67.60 2.75
C ALA A 49 46.18 -67.04 2.83
N GLU A 50 45.36 -67.50 3.78
CA GLU A 50 44.04 -66.95 4.05
C GLU A 50 44.11 -65.49 4.51
N LEU A 51 45.07 -65.14 5.37
CA LEU A 51 45.24 -63.77 5.88
C LEU A 51 45.75 -62.84 4.79
N ALA A 52 46.68 -63.29 3.94
CA ALA A 52 47.15 -62.57 2.76
C ALA A 52 46.01 -62.37 1.75
N GLN A 53 45.21 -63.42 1.50
CA GLN A 53 44.03 -63.31 0.64
C GLN A 53 43.01 -62.33 1.22
N LYS A 54 42.70 -62.40 2.53
CA LYS A 54 41.82 -61.44 3.21
C LYS A 54 42.34 -60.00 3.12
N ARG A 55 43.65 -59.77 3.27
CA ARG A 55 44.28 -58.43 3.12
C ARG A 55 44.20 -57.93 1.68
N GLN A 56 44.49 -58.79 0.71
CA GLN A 56 44.38 -58.45 -0.71
C GLN A 56 42.93 -58.09 -1.05
N LYS A 57 41.95 -58.88 -0.58
CA LYS A 57 40.53 -58.56 -0.76
C LYS A 57 40.19 -57.18 -0.20
N LYS A 58 40.65 -56.83 1.01
CA LYS A 58 40.40 -55.52 1.62
C LYS A 58 41.05 -54.36 0.84
N LEU A 59 42.25 -54.57 0.29
CA LEU A 59 42.92 -53.57 -0.54
C LEU A 59 42.16 -53.35 -1.85
N ASP A 60 41.74 -54.43 -2.52
CA ASP A 60 40.95 -54.35 -3.74
C ASP A 60 39.60 -53.67 -3.49
N ASP A 61 38.96 -53.93 -2.34
CA ASP A 61 37.71 -53.28 -1.92
C ASP A 61 37.93 -51.77 -1.68
N HIS A 62 39.02 -51.40 -0.99
CA HIS A 62 39.35 -49.99 -0.77
C HIS A 62 39.61 -49.23 -2.08
N LEU A 63 40.36 -49.83 -3.01
CA LEU A 63 40.64 -49.24 -4.31
C LEU A 63 39.38 -49.09 -5.17
N ALA A 64 38.48 -50.09 -5.14
CA ALA A 64 37.19 -50.01 -5.81
C ALA A 64 36.28 -48.94 -5.19
N ASP A 65 36.30 -48.81 -3.86
CA ASP A 65 35.56 -47.79 -3.11
C ASP A 65 36.04 -46.37 -3.43
N GLU A 66 37.35 -46.17 -3.46
CA GLU A 66 37.97 -44.89 -3.77
C GLU A 66 37.70 -44.47 -5.22
N ALA A 67 37.79 -45.41 -6.17
CA ALA A 67 37.46 -45.17 -7.56
C ALA A 67 35.98 -44.79 -7.74
N SER A 68 35.05 -45.50 -7.08
CA SER A 68 33.61 -45.17 -7.12
C SER A 68 33.34 -43.76 -6.57
N ARG A 69 33.94 -43.40 -5.43
CA ARG A 69 33.82 -42.05 -4.86
C ARG A 69 34.39 -40.96 -5.78
N ASN A 70 35.47 -41.24 -6.51
CA ASN A 70 36.04 -40.27 -7.44
C ASN A 70 35.18 -40.08 -8.69
N VAL A 71 34.50 -41.12 -9.18
CA VAL A 71 33.49 -40.96 -10.25
C VAL A 71 32.29 -40.15 -9.75
N GLN A 72 31.89 -40.33 -8.48
CA GLN A 72 30.79 -39.53 -7.90
C GLN A 72 31.09 -38.04 -7.79
N LYS A 73 32.37 -37.64 -7.61
CA LYS A 73 32.75 -36.21 -7.57
C LYS A 73 32.48 -35.47 -8.89
N PHE A 74 32.35 -36.19 -10.02
CA PHE A 74 31.90 -35.61 -11.29
C PHE A 74 30.44 -35.16 -11.29
N SER A 75 29.65 -35.52 -10.27
CA SER A 75 28.31 -34.94 -10.05
C SER A 75 28.29 -33.42 -9.86
N SER A 76 29.44 -32.79 -9.56
CA SER A 76 29.57 -31.32 -9.55
C SER A 76 29.36 -30.68 -10.93
N LEU A 77 29.49 -31.44 -12.03
CA LEU A 77 29.15 -31.00 -13.39
C LEU A 77 27.63 -30.92 -13.65
N LYS A 78 26.80 -31.44 -12.72
CA LYS A 78 25.34 -31.38 -12.79
C LYS A 78 24.85 -29.94 -13.00
N VAL A 79 25.46 -28.96 -12.34
CA VAL A 79 25.08 -27.54 -12.44
C VAL A 79 25.40 -26.95 -13.83
N GLU A 80 26.45 -27.44 -14.51
CA GLU A 80 26.79 -26.97 -15.86
C GLU A 80 25.88 -27.57 -16.93
N GLU A 81 25.50 -28.84 -16.79
CA GLU A 81 24.56 -29.49 -17.71
C GLU A 81 23.12 -29.00 -17.50
N GLU A 82 22.71 -28.74 -16.25
CA GLU A 82 21.42 -28.08 -15.93
C GLU A 82 21.31 -26.69 -16.58
N ARG A 83 22.42 -25.95 -16.72
CA ARG A 83 22.44 -24.65 -17.41
C ARG A 83 22.34 -24.77 -18.94
N LYS A 84 22.76 -25.90 -19.52
CA LYS A 84 22.73 -26.13 -20.98
C LYS A 84 21.44 -26.80 -21.43
N ALA A 85 20.83 -27.62 -20.58
CA ALA A 85 19.54 -28.22 -20.85
C ALA A 85 18.46 -27.14 -20.95
N ARG A 86 17.57 -27.26 -21.95
CA ARG A 86 16.41 -26.36 -22.04
C ARG A 86 15.45 -26.71 -20.90
N PRO A 87 14.81 -25.73 -20.23
CA PRO A 87 13.76 -26.02 -19.26
C PRO A 87 12.70 -26.95 -19.87
N GLY A 88 12.43 -28.09 -19.20
CA GLY A 88 11.50 -29.12 -19.69
C GLY A 88 12.06 -30.13 -20.72
N SER A 89 13.36 -30.14 -21.02
CA SER A 89 13.93 -31.13 -21.95
C SER A 89 14.28 -32.46 -21.27
N HIS A 90 13.75 -33.58 -21.80
CA HIS A 90 13.99 -34.96 -21.35
C HIS A 90 15.40 -35.52 -21.69
N LYS A 91 16.47 -34.77 -21.43
CA LYS A 91 17.85 -35.20 -21.73
C LYS A 91 18.84 -35.10 -20.56
N LEU A 92 18.40 -34.69 -19.37
CA LEU A 92 19.29 -34.57 -18.22
C LEU A 92 19.82 -35.93 -17.79
N THR A 93 18.95 -36.94 -17.70
CA THR A 93 19.36 -38.30 -17.31
C THR A 93 20.36 -38.89 -18.29
N GLU A 94 20.12 -38.75 -19.60
CA GLU A 94 21.03 -39.23 -20.64
C GLU A 94 22.40 -38.54 -20.57
N ALA A 95 22.42 -37.21 -20.43
CA ALA A 95 23.65 -36.43 -20.35
C ALA A 95 24.47 -36.78 -19.09
N MET A 96 23.81 -36.88 -17.93
CA MET A 96 24.47 -37.23 -16.67
C MET A 96 25.00 -38.66 -16.66
N MET A 97 24.27 -39.61 -17.26
CA MET A 97 24.75 -40.98 -17.41
C MET A 97 25.96 -41.07 -18.35
N ALA A 98 25.99 -40.30 -19.44
CA ALA A 98 27.15 -40.24 -20.33
C ALA A 98 28.42 -39.73 -19.62
N HIS A 99 28.28 -38.72 -18.76
CA HIS A 99 29.39 -38.22 -17.92
C HIS A 99 29.89 -39.27 -16.93
N LEU A 100 28.96 -39.98 -16.27
CA LEU A 100 29.27 -41.07 -15.37
C LEU A 100 29.98 -42.23 -16.08
N GLU A 101 29.56 -42.58 -17.30
CA GLU A 101 30.22 -43.59 -18.14
C GLU A 101 31.63 -43.17 -18.56
N MET A 102 31.85 -41.89 -18.86
CA MET A 102 33.19 -41.37 -19.14
C MET A 102 34.10 -41.49 -17.90
N GLY A 103 33.57 -41.17 -16.72
CA GLY A 103 34.26 -41.38 -15.44
C GLY A 103 34.58 -42.86 -15.17
N ARG A 104 33.64 -43.77 -15.45
CA ARG A 104 33.85 -45.23 -15.34
C ARG A 104 35.02 -45.69 -16.22
N LYS A 105 35.05 -45.28 -17.49
CA LYS A 105 36.13 -45.65 -18.43
C LYS A 105 37.50 -45.20 -17.89
N GLY A 106 37.61 -43.95 -17.43
CA GLY A 106 38.84 -43.44 -16.83
C GLY A 106 39.25 -44.14 -15.53
N ALA A 107 38.29 -44.61 -14.72
CA ALA A 107 38.56 -45.38 -13.52
C ALA A 107 39.09 -46.79 -13.83
N LEU A 108 38.51 -47.48 -14.83
CA LEU A 108 38.92 -48.82 -15.24
C LEU A 108 40.36 -48.85 -15.80
N GLU A 109 40.78 -47.80 -16.50
CA GLU A 109 42.16 -47.67 -17.01
C GLU A 109 43.19 -47.59 -15.88
N ARG A 110 42.83 -46.94 -14.76
CA ARG A 110 43.72 -46.70 -13.60
C ARG A 110 43.73 -47.84 -12.59
N LEU A 111 42.70 -48.69 -12.58
CA LEU A 111 42.55 -49.77 -11.60
C LEU A 111 43.36 -51.03 -12.00
N PRO A 112 44.01 -51.71 -11.03
CA PRO A 112 44.61 -53.02 -11.23
C PRO A 112 43.58 -54.07 -11.65
N ILE A 113 43.98 -55.04 -12.48
CA ILE A 113 43.07 -56.08 -13.04
C ILE A 113 42.26 -56.80 -11.95
N ALA A 114 42.89 -57.12 -10.81
CA ALA A 114 42.25 -57.80 -9.69
C ALA A 114 41.08 -57.01 -9.04
N ALA A 115 41.10 -55.68 -9.12
CA ALA A 115 40.09 -54.79 -8.54
C ALA A 115 38.98 -54.40 -9.55
N ARG A 116 39.20 -54.60 -10.86
CA ARG A 116 38.25 -54.20 -11.92
C ARG A 116 36.91 -54.90 -11.81
N GLU A 117 36.91 -56.23 -11.61
CA GLU A 117 35.66 -57.00 -11.53
C GLU A 117 34.76 -56.55 -10.36
N ARG A 118 35.37 -56.19 -9.23
CA ARG A 118 34.63 -55.68 -8.06
C ARG A 118 34.09 -54.28 -8.30
N PHE A 119 34.91 -53.41 -8.90
CA PHE A 119 34.47 -52.08 -9.28
C PHE A 119 33.29 -52.14 -10.26
N GLU A 120 33.31 -53.02 -11.26
CA GLU A 120 32.18 -53.16 -12.21
C GLU A 120 30.90 -53.66 -11.55
N LYS A 121 30.98 -54.64 -10.65
CA LYS A 121 29.82 -55.12 -9.86
C LYS A 121 29.22 -53.99 -9.02
N LYS A 122 30.08 -53.18 -8.38
CA LYS A 122 29.63 -52.03 -7.58
C LYS A 122 29.04 -50.91 -8.46
N TRP A 123 29.69 -50.63 -9.59
CA TRP A 123 29.23 -49.63 -10.55
C TRP A 123 27.86 -49.96 -11.11
N ALA A 124 27.56 -51.24 -11.42
CA ALA A 124 26.24 -51.62 -11.91
C ALA A 124 25.11 -51.22 -10.94
N VAL A 125 25.32 -51.47 -9.64
CA VAL A 125 24.36 -51.09 -8.58
C VAL A 125 24.27 -49.57 -8.43
N ASP A 126 25.41 -48.88 -8.43
CA ASP A 126 25.45 -47.42 -8.30
C ASP A 126 24.85 -46.72 -9.54
N ALA A 127 25.05 -47.25 -10.75
CA ALA A 127 24.55 -46.71 -12.01
C ALA A 127 23.03 -46.74 -12.13
N GLU A 128 22.38 -47.82 -11.67
CA GLU A 128 20.91 -47.88 -11.58
C GLU A 128 20.37 -46.82 -10.62
N ARG A 129 20.98 -46.72 -9.42
CA ARG A 129 20.60 -45.69 -8.43
C ARG A 129 20.76 -44.27 -8.98
N PHE A 130 21.84 -43.99 -9.71
CA PHE A 130 22.05 -42.68 -10.32
C PHE A 130 21.02 -42.40 -11.42
N ARG A 131 20.74 -43.37 -12.29
CA ARG A 131 19.71 -43.24 -13.32
C ARG A 131 18.35 -42.89 -12.70
N ASP A 132 17.93 -43.63 -11.67
CA ASP A 132 16.66 -43.38 -10.99
C ASP A 132 16.63 -42.00 -10.32
N THR A 133 17.75 -41.60 -9.71
CA THR A 133 17.86 -40.27 -9.06
C THR A 133 17.77 -39.14 -10.08
N PHE A 134 18.47 -39.25 -11.22
CA PHE A 134 18.42 -38.22 -12.27
C PHE A 134 17.07 -38.19 -12.97
N ALA A 135 16.47 -39.36 -13.24
CA ALA A 135 15.13 -39.44 -13.80
C ALA A 135 14.08 -38.79 -12.88
N ALA A 136 14.20 -38.99 -11.56
CA ALA A 136 13.33 -38.34 -10.59
C ALA A 136 13.48 -36.81 -10.58
N VAL A 137 14.72 -36.30 -10.65
CA VAL A 137 15.00 -34.85 -10.73
C VAL A 137 14.44 -34.27 -12.03
N GLU A 138 14.73 -34.91 -13.17
CA GLU A 138 14.25 -34.48 -14.48
C GLU A 138 12.72 -34.47 -14.58
N HIS A 139 12.07 -35.47 -13.99
CA HIS A 139 10.61 -35.52 -13.91
C HIS A 139 10.06 -34.39 -13.03
N ALA A 140 10.67 -34.13 -11.86
CA ALA A 140 10.25 -33.05 -10.97
C ALA A 140 10.42 -31.65 -11.61
N ASP A 141 11.56 -31.41 -12.26
CA ASP A 141 11.85 -30.15 -12.95
C ASP A 141 10.94 -29.96 -14.17
N GLY A 142 10.66 -31.03 -14.91
CA GLY A 142 9.68 -31.04 -16.00
C GLY A 142 8.29 -30.63 -15.51
N GLN A 143 7.81 -31.23 -14.41
CA GLN A 143 6.53 -30.86 -13.82
C GLN A 143 6.49 -29.39 -13.38
N ALA A 144 7.52 -28.90 -12.70
CA ALA A 144 7.60 -27.51 -12.26
C ALA A 144 7.61 -26.53 -13.45
N TYR A 145 8.29 -26.88 -14.54
CA TYR A 145 8.29 -26.08 -15.76
C TYR A 145 6.89 -25.96 -16.38
N TYR A 146 6.18 -27.09 -16.54
CA TYR A 146 4.83 -27.08 -17.09
C TYR A 146 3.84 -26.30 -16.22
N GLU A 147 3.94 -26.43 -14.88
CA GLU A 147 3.15 -25.63 -13.95
C GLU A 147 3.42 -24.13 -14.11
N SER A 148 4.68 -23.73 -14.31
CA SER A 148 5.03 -22.33 -14.56
C SER A 148 4.49 -21.83 -15.89
N ASP A 149 4.50 -22.64 -16.97
CA ASP A 149 3.95 -22.25 -18.27
C ASP A 149 2.43 -22.06 -18.20
N ILE A 150 1.73 -22.98 -17.54
CA ILE A 150 0.29 -22.86 -17.30
C ILE A 150 -0.03 -21.60 -16.50
N ARG A 151 0.74 -21.28 -15.46
CA ARG A 151 0.52 -20.05 -14.66
C ARG A 151 0.65 -18.78 -15.51
N LYS A 152 1.66 -18.70 -16.38
CA LYS A 152 1.82 -17.53 -17.28
C LYS A 152 0.63 -17.39 -18.22
N ARG A 153 0.22 -18.48 -18.87
CA ARG A 153 -0.94 -18.48 -19.79
C ARG A 153 -2.26 -18.20 -19.05
N LEU A 154 -2.36 -18.64 -17.79
CA LEU A 154 -3.52 -18.34 -16.93
C LEU A 154 -3.58 -16.85 -16.59
N GLU A 155 -2.45 -16.21 -16.32
CA GLU A 155 -2.38 -14.76 -16.06
C GLU A 155 -2.78 -13.96 -17.30
N GLU A 156 -2.27 -14.32 -18.47
CA GLU A 156 -2.65 -13.74 -19.77
C GLU A 156 -4.16 -13.91 -20.02
N ALA A 157 -4.69 -15.13 -19.87
CA ALA A 157 -6.12 -15.41 -20.04
C ALA A 157 -6.99 -14.64 -19.03
N ALA A 158 -6.54 -14.49 -17.78
CA ALA A 158 -7.26 -13.73 -16.77
C ALA A 158 -7.31 -12.23 -17.10
N GLU A 159 -6.27 -11.67 -17.70
CA GLU A 159 -6.26 -10.29 -18.18
C GLU A 159 -7.19 -10.08 -19.38
N ASP A 160 -7.16 -11.01 -20.34
CA ASP A 160 -8.06 -11.00 -21.49
C ASP A 160 -9.53 -11.10 -21.07
N ILE A 161 -9.86 -11.99 -20.11
CA ILE A 161 -11.23 -12.16 -19.60
C ILE A 161 -11.72 -10.94 -18.82
N ARG A 162 -10.83 -10.27 -18.06
CA ARG A 162 -11.20 -9.01 -17.39
C ARG A 162 -11.58 -7.93 -18.39
N SER A 163 -10.93 -7.92 -19.54
CA SER A 163 -11.17 -6.95 -20.61
C SER A 163 -12.40 -7.31 -21.45
N ASP A 164 -12.59 -8.60 -21.72
CA ASP A 164 -13.70 -9.16 -22.50
C ASP A 164 -14.25 -10.42 -21.82
N PRO A 165 -15.28 -10.29 -20.95
CA PRO A 165 -15.84 -11.44 -20.23
C PRO A 165 -16.47 -12.52 -21.12
N GLY A 166 -16.71 -12.24 -22.41
CA GLY A 166 -17.24 -13.21 -23.37
C GLY A 166 -16.26 -14.35 -23.69
N ARG A 167 -14.95 -14.13 -23.50
CA ARG A 167 -13.89 -15.09 -23.86
C ARG A 167 -13.63 -16.19 -22.84
N LEU A 168 -14.36 -16.19 -21.72
CA LEU A 168 -14.16 -17.14 -20.63
C LEU A 168 -14.18 -18.59 -21.12
N GLU A 169 -15.14 -18.94 -21.98
CA GLU A 169 -15.32 -20.32 -22.46
C GLU A 169 -14.17 -20.75 -23.37
N ASP A 170 -13.75 -19.88 -24.29
CA ASP A 170 -12.64 -20.15 -25.22
C ASP A 170 -11.32 -20.39 -24.45
N HIS A 171 -10.99 -19.49 -23.52
CA HIS A 171 -9.79 -19.65 -22.69
C HIS A 171 -9.88 -20.84 -21.74
N ALA A 172 -11.08 -21.13 -21.20
CA ALA A 172 -11.28 -22.31 -20.38
C ALA A 172 -11.01 -23.58 -21.20
N VAL A 173 -11.61 -23.75 -22.37
CA VAL A 173 -11.38 -24.93 -23.22
C VAL A 173 -9.90 -25.06 -23.58
N GLY A 174 -9.26 -23.99 -24.05
CA GLY A 174 -7.85 -24.01 -24.45
C GLY A 174 -6.90 -24.38 -23.30
N LEU A 175 -7.10 -23.81 -22.10
CA LEU A 175 -6.28 -24.16 -20.93
C LEU A 175 -6.55 -25.57 -20.42
N HIS A 176 -7.82 -26.03 -20.46
CA HIS A 176 -8.13 -27.41 -20.07
C HIS A 176 -7.48 -28.40 -21.02
N GLU A 177 -7.56 -28.19 -22.33
CA GLU A 177 -6.90 -29.00 -23.37
C GLU A 177 -5.38 -29.03 -23.18
N LEU A 178 -4.75 -27.87 -22.94
CA LEU A 178 -3.33 -27.78 -22.63
C LEU A 178 -2.98 -28.66 -21.42
N ILE A 179 -3.71 -28.52 -20.32
CA ILE A 179 -3.50 -29.32 -19.10
C ILE A 179 -3.70 -30.82 -19.37
N GLN A 180 -4.60 -31.23 -20.27
CA GLN A 180 -4.77 -32.65 -20.63
C GLN A 180 -3.59 -33.19 -21.43
N SER A 181 -3.02 -32.37 -22.31
CA SER A 181 -1.93 -32.76 -23.22
C SER A 181 -0.57 -32.90 -22.53
N LEU A 182 -0.41 -32.31 -21.35
CA LEU A 182 0.86 -32.28 -20.62
C LEU A 182 1.12 -33.56 -19.82
N PRO A 183 2.37 -34.02 -19.73
CA PRO A 183 2.76 -35.22 -18.98
C PRO A 183 2.83 -34.95 -17.47
N LEU A 184 1.69 -34.56 -16.88
CA LEU A 184 1.53 -34.31 -15.45
C LEU A 184 0.88 -35.51 -14.75
N GLU A 185 1.24 -35.74 -13.49
CA GLU A 185 0.54 -36.69 -12.59
C GLU A 185 -0.96 -36.37 -12.51
N SER A 186 -1.80 -37.40 -12.34
CA SER A 186 -3.26 -37.28 -12.26
C SER A 186 -3.70 -36.26 -11.21
N ASP A 187 -3.15 -36.36 -10.01
CA ASP A 187 -3.56 -35.56 -8.85
C ASP A 187 -3.16 -34.08 -9.04
N ARG A 188 -1.99 -33.84 -9.63
CA ARG A 188 -1.52 -32.49 -9.96
C ARG A 188 -2.36 -31.86 -11.07
N ARG A 189 -2.69 -32.65 -12.10
CA ARG A 189 -3.54 -32.23 -13.21
C ARG A 189 -4.90 -31.77 -12.72
N GLU A 190 -5.51 -32.52 -11.79
CA GLU A 190 -6.81 -32.16 -11.23
C GLU A 190 -6.74 -30.90 -10.36
N ARG A 191 -5.71 -30.77 -9.52
CA ARG A 191 -5.48 -29.53 -8.73
C ARG A 191 -5.29 -28.31 -9.63
N LEU A 192 -4.54 -28.45 -10.72
CA LEU A 192 -4.33 -27.37 -11.70
C LEU A 192 -5.62 -26.98 -12.40
N ARG A 193 -6.46 -27.96 -12.80
CA ARG A 193 -7.77 -27.68 -13.39
C ARG A 193 -8.67 -26.87 -12.45
N HIS A 194 -8.77 -27.27 -11.19
CA HIS A 194 -9.53 -26.50 -10.20
C HIS A 194 -8.98 -25.08 -10.03
N THR A 195 -7.66 -24.94 -9.89
CA THR A 195 -7.00 -23.63 -9.72
C THR A 195 -7.24 -22.72 -10.93
N VAL A 196 -7.13 -23.27 -12.14
CA VAL A 196 -7.40 -22.56 -13.40
C VAL A 196 -8.87 -22.17 -13.47
N GLY A 197 -9.79 -23.09 -13.21
CA GLY A 197 -11.23 -22.81 -13.19
C GLY A 197 -11.61 -21.68 -12.24
N ASP A 198 -11.13 -21.74 -11.00
CA ASP A 198 -11.39 -20.72 -9.98
C ASP A 198 -10.83 -19.35 -10.40
N ARG A 199 -9.60 -19.32 -10.94
CA ARG A 199 -8.95 -18.07 -11.32
C ARG A 199 -9.58 -17.42 -12.55
N LEU A 200 -9.98 -18.20 -13.55
CA LEU A 200 -10.70 -17.70 -14.72
C LEU A 200 -12.08 -17.16 -14.34
N LEU A 201 -12.79 -17.86 -13.44
CA LEU A 201 -14.07 -17.39 -12.91
C LEU A 201 -13.93 -16.13 -12.06
N GLU A 202 -12.87 -16.02 -11.25
CA GLU A 202 -12.54 -14.80 -10.52
C GLU A 202 -12.33 -13.63 -11.48
N ALA A 203 -11.50 -13.81 -12.51
CA ALA A 203 -11.24 -12.80 -13.53
C ALA A 203 -12.52 -12.40 -14.28
N TRP A 204 -13.38 -13.36 -14.58
CA TRP A 204 -14.67 -13.12 -15.21
C TRP A 204 -15.60 -12.27 -14.34
N VAL A 205 -15.66 -12.53 -13.03
CA VAL A 205 -16.43 -11.70 -12.08
C VAL A 205 -15.83 -10.29 -12.03
N GLU A 206 -14.50 -10.18 -11.93
CA GLU A 206 -13.80 -8.88 -11.90
C GLU A 206 -14.04 -8.03 -13.16
N GLY A 207 -14.22 -8.66 -14.32
CA GLY A 207 -14.51 -7.99 -15.60
C GLY A 207 -15.96 -7.52 -15.79
N GLN A 208 -16.89 -7.91 -14.91
CA GLN A 208 -18.28 -7.39 -14.96
C GLN A 208 -18.36 -5.95 -14.45
N SER A 209 -19.46 -5.25 -14.74
CA SER A 209 -19.71 -3.94 -14.13
C SER A 209 -19.84 -4.05 -12.61
N LEU A 210 -19.39 -3.03 -11.88
CA LEU A 210 -19.41 -3.05 -10.40
C LEU A 210 -20.82 -3.24 -9.85
N ASP A 211 -21.85 -2.71 -10.50
CA ASP A 211 -23.24 -2.90 -10.08
C ASP A 211 -23.69 -4.36 -10.20
N VAL A 212 -23.33 -5.03 -11.30
CA VAL A 212 -23.61 -6.47 -11.49
C VAL A 212 -22.87 -7.30 -10.45
N GLN A 213 -21.60 -6.97 -10.18
CA GLN A 213 -20.80 -7.64 -9.15
C GLN A 213 -21.44 -7.50 -7.76
N ILE A 214 -21.77 -6.27 -7.35
CA ILE A 214 -22.31 -5.98 -6.02
C ILE A 214 -23.67 -6.63 -5.85
N VAL A 215 -24.60 -6.42 -6.79
CA VAL A 215 -25.97 -6.99 -6.70
C VAL A 215 -25.90 -8.51 -6.70
N GLY A 216 -25.20 -9.11 -7.67
CA GLY A 216 -25.13 -10.56 -7.82
C GLY A 216 -24.42 -11.25 -6.65
N LEU A 217 -23.29 -10.74 -6.19
CA LEU A 217 -22.57 -11.32 -5.05
C LEU A 217 -23.30 -11.10 -3.72
N SER A 218 -23.99 -9.98 -3.54
CA SER A 218 -24.82 -9.74 -2.34
C SER A 218 -26.02 -10.68 -2.28
N ASN A 219 -26.69 -10.93 -3.41
CA ASN A 219 -27.77 -11.92 -3.49
C ASN A 219 -27.27 -13.31 -3.08
N LEU A 220 -26.07 -13.70 -3.54
CA LEU A 220 -25.47 -14.98 -3.16
C LEU A 220 -25.04 -15.05 -1.70
N ALA A 221 -24.65 -13.93 -1.08
CA ALA A 221 -24.36 -13.88 0.35
C ALA A 221 -25.64 -14.12 1.17
N ASN A 222 -26.73 -13.41 0.81
CA ASN A 222 -28.00 -13.45 1.55
C ASN A 222 -28.73 -14.81 1.45
N VAL A 223 -28.69 -15.46 0.27
CA VAL A 223 -29.33 -16.78 0.07
C VAL A 223 -28.72 -17.87 0.97
N ASN A 224 -27.42 -17.77 1.29
CA ASN A 224 -26.74 -18.78 2.11
C ASN A 224 -26.85 -18.53 3.62
N GLU A 225 -27.26 -17.34 4.06
CA GLU A 225 -27.52 -17.04 5.47
C GLU A 225 -28.94 -17.42 5.90
N GLY A 226 -29.89 -17.46 4.95
CA GLY A 226 -31.28 -17.86 5.19
C GLY A 226 -31.48 -19.36 5.47
N ASP A 227 -30.50 -20.21 5.18
CA ASP A 227 -30.61 -21.68 5.32
C ASP A 227 -30.09 -22.21 6.67
N GLY A 228 -29.64 -21.33 7.57
CA GLY A 228 -28.97 -21.68 8.82
C GLY A 228 -29.61 -21.20 10.13
N SER A 229 -30.76 -20.52 10.10
CA SER A 229 -31.35 -19.91 11.30
C SER A 229 -32.82 -20.28 11.51
N SER A 230 -33.10 -21.58 11.70
CA SER A 230 -34.30 -22.03 12.42
C SER A 230 -33.92 -22.33 13.88
N SER A 231 -33.88 -21.29 14.70
CA SER A 231 -33.92 -21.40 16.16
C SER A 231 -34.60 -20.17 16.73
N ASP A 232 -35.93 -20.23 16.77
CA ASP A 232 -36.74 -19.85 17.91
C ASP A 232 -36.31 -18.58 18.69
N ARG A 233 -36.96 -17.44 18.40
CA ARG A 233 -37.50 -16.51 19.41
C ARG A 233 -38.18 -15.29 18.78
N GLY A 234 -39.47 -15.16 19.09
CA GLY A 234 -40.07 -13.87 19.44
C GLY A 234 -40.74 -13.09 18.32
N ASP A 235 -42.06 -13.23 18.23
CA ASP A 235 -43.00 -12.23 17.73
C ASP A 235 -42.59 -10.80 18.12
N HIS A 236 -42.56 -9.88 17.14
CA HIS A 236 -43.33 -8.64 17.16
C HIS A 236 -43.20 -7.87 15.83
N ASN A 237 -44.31 -7.85 15.08
CA ASN A 237 -44.81 -6.81 14.16
C ASN A 237 -43.81 -5.80 13.56
N ALA A 238 -43.49 -5.98 12.28
CA ALA A 238 -43.41 -4.89 11.32
C ALA A 238 -43.93 -5.40 9.95
N ALA A 239 -45.07 -4.85 9.54
CA ALA A 239 -45.71 -5.14 8.28
C ALA A 239 -44.84 -4.67 7.09
N GLY A 240 -44.72 -5.52 6.06
CA GLY A 240 -44.34 -5.08 4.72
C GLY A 240 -43.06 -5.63 4.11
N THR A 241 -42.71 -6.90 4.31
CA THR A 241 -41.72 -7.58 3.44
C THR A 241 -42.40 -8.67 2.65
N GLY A 242 -42.74 -8.35 1.41
CA GLY A 242 -43.15 -9.32 0.41
C GLY A 242 -42.11 -10.43 0.33
N VAL A 243 -42.58 -11.64 0.55
CA VAL A 243 -41.86 -12.89 0.31
C VAL A 243 -41.28 -12.84 -1.11
N VAL A 244 -39.97 -12.58 -1.20
CA VAL A 244 -39.22 -12.72 -2.45
C VAL A 244 -39.12 -14.22 -2.70
N LYS A 245 -40.06 -14.76 -3.49
CA LYS A 245 -39.85 -16.01 -4.23
C LYS A 245 -38.44 -15.94 -4.84
N PRO A 246 -37.64 -17.02 -4.81
CA PRO A 246 -36.34 -17.01 -5.47
C PRO A 246 -36.58 -16.78 -6.96
N LEU A 247 -36.39 -15.54 -7.40
CA LEU A 247 -36.26 -15.18 -8.81
C LEU A 247 -35.21 -16.12 -9.39
N ALA A 248 -35.47 -16.68 -10.56
CA ALA A 248 -34.52 -17.52 -11.26
C ALA A 248 -33.14 -16.86 -11.20
N ALA A 249 -32.17 -17.55 -10.59
CA ALA A 249 -30.84 -16.99 -10.36
C ALA A 249 -30.30 -16.44 -11.69
N SER A 250 -29.88 -15.18 -11.70
CA SER A 250 -29.35 -14.54 -12.90
C SER A 250 -28.18 -15.37 -13.47
N ALA A 251 -27.90 -15.27 -14.77
CA ALA A 251 -26.76 -15.97 -15.37
C ALA A 251 -25.43 -15.68 -14.62
N PHE A 252 -25.32 -14.47 -14.05
CA PHE A 252 -24.21 -14.11 -13.17
C PHE A 252 -24.20 -14.93 -11.88
N GLU A 253 -25.31 -14.99 -11.15
CA GLU A 253 -25.40 -15.74 -9.90
C GLU A 253 -25.13 -17.23 -10.10
N GLN A 254 -25.63 -17.82 -11.18
CA GLN A 254 -25.38 -19.24 -11.50
C GLN A 254 -23.88 -19.52 -11.66
N ARG A 255 -23.16 -18.64 -12.35
CA ARG A 255 -21.73 -18.80 -12.63
C ARG A 255 -20.88 -18.46 -11.41
N ALA A 256 -21.19 -17.36 -10.71
CA ALA A 256 -20.51 -16.95 -9.49
C ALA A 256 -20.72 -17.92 -8.31
N ARG A 257 -21.76 -18.76 -8.33
CA ARG A 257 -21.94 -19.85 -7.35
C ARG A 257 -20.84 -20.91 -7.39
N LEU A 258 -20.15 -21.06 -8.52
CA LEU A 258 -19.05 -22.02 -8.66
C LEU A 258 -17.81 -21.60 -7.87
N LEU A 259 -17.67 -20.31 -7.53
CA LEU A 259 -16.54 -19.81 -6.75
C LEU A 259 -16.67 -20.15 -5.25
N PRO A 260 -15.54 -20.43 -4.56
CA PRO A 260 -15.53 -20.60 -3.12
C PRO A 260 -16.11 -19.39 -2.37
N ARG A 261 -16.83 -19.63 -1.26
CA ARG A 261 -17.49 -18.57 -0.47
C ARG A 261 -16.52 -17.46 -0.04
N GLN A 262 -15.33 -17.83 0.40
CA GLN A 262 -14.29 -16.87 0.80
C GLN A 262 -13.89 -15.94 -0.35
N THR A 263 -13.75 -16.49 -1.56
CA THR A 263 -13.43 -15.72 -2.77
C THR A 263 -14.58 -14.77 -3.13
N ARG A 264 -15.83 -15.24 -3.09
CA ARG A 264 -17.01 -14.38 -3.36
C ARG A 264 -17.11 -13.21 -2.40
N ASN A 265 -16.90 -13.44 -1.10
CA ASN A 265 -16.94 -12.39 -0.08
C ASN A 265 -15.80 -11.39 -0.27
N ARG A 266 -14.59 -11.85 -0.62
CA ARG A 266 -13.46 -10.98 -0.94
C ARG A 266 -13.76 -10.11 -2.15
N LEU A 267 -14.32 -10.69 -3.21
CA LEU A 267 -14.70 -9.97 -4.43
C LEU A 267 -15.78 -8.92 -4.12
N LEU A 268 -16.82 -9.27 -3.35
CA LEU A 268 -17.86 -8.33 -2.92
C LEU A 268 -17.26 -7.14 -2.14
N ALA A 269 -16.42 -7.40 -1.15
CA ALA A 269 -15.76 -6.36 -0.38
C ALA A 269 -14.90 -5.44 -1.28
N SER A 270 -14.16 -6.03 -2.22
CA SER A 270 -13.34 -5.26 -3.17
C SER A 270 -14.20 -4.42 -4.13
N ALA A 271 -15.34 -4.93 -4.59
CA ALA A 271 -16.26 -4.23 -5.47
C ALA A 271 -16.91 -3.04 -4.75
N LEU A 272 -17.34 -3.22 -3.50
CA LEU A 272 -17.86 -2.15 -2.65
C LEU A 272 -16.81 -1.05 -2.41
N GLN A 273 -15.57 -1.43 -2.12
CA GLN A 273 -14.47 -0.48 -1.95
C GLN A 273 -14.15 0.30 -3.24
N ARG A 274 -14.17 -0.36 -4.40
CA ARG A 274 -13.98 0.31 -5.70
C ARG A 274 -15.13 1.26 -6.00
N LYS A 275 -16.38 0.88 -5.70
CA LYS A 275 -17.55 1.73 -5.90
C LYS A 275 -17.50 2.98 -5.03
N SER A 276 -17.15 2.86 -3.74
CA SER A 276 -17.01 4.02 -2.87
C SER A 276 -15.86 4.95 -3.29
N ALA A 277 -14.75 4.39 -3.79
CA ALA A 277 -13.66 5.18 -4.35
C ALA A 277 -14.08 5.95 -5.62
N GLN A 278 -14.83 5.31 -6.54
CA GLN A 278 -15.37 5.99 -7.72
C GLN A 278 -16.35 7.09 -7.36
N SER A 279 -17.29 6.80 -6.46
CA SER A 279 -18.27 7.75 -5.92
C SER A 279 -17.60 8.99 -5.31
N THR A 280 -16.62 8.81 -4.43
CA THR A 280 -15.90 9.93 -3.79
C THR A 280 -15.06 10.75 -4.77
N ALA A 281 -14.47 10.10 -5.79
CA ALA A 281 -13.74 10.80 -6.84
C ALA A 281 -14.68 11.67 -7.70
N GLU A 282 -15.85 11.14 -8.04
CA GLU A 282 -16.86 11.84 -8.82
C GLU A 282 -17.49 13.00 -8.02
N GLU A 283 -17.79 12.80 -6.74
CA GLU A 283 -18.28 13.85 -5.83
C GLU A 283 -17.29 15.02 -5.77
N ARG A 284 -15.98 14.74 -5.64
CA ARG A 284 -14.93 15.77 -5.65
C ARG A 284 -14.84 16.50 -6.99
N ARG A 285 -14.94 15.77 -8.11
CA ARG A 285 -14.92 16.36 -9.46
C ARG A 285 -16.07 17.35 -9.64
N LEU A 286 -17.28 16.96 -9.24
CA LEU A 286 -18.48 17.79 -9.37
C LEU A 286 -18.46 18.96 -8.37
N SER A 287 -18.08 18.72 -7.11
CA SER A 287 -17.94 19.78 -6.10
C SER A 287 -17.01 20.90 -6.58
N LYS A 288 -15.84 20.54 -7.12
CA LYS A 288 -14.88 21.52 -7.66
C LYS A 288 -15.48 22.33 -8.83
N ARG A 289 -16.21 21.68 -9.75
CA ARG A 289 -16.88 22.38 -10.86
C ARG A 289 -17.96 23.34 -10.35
N ILE A 290 -18.70 22.95 -9.31
CA ILE A 290 -19.72 23.80 -8.67
C ILE A 290 -19.08 25.03 -8.01
N GLU A 291 -17.92 24.85 -7.37
CA GLU A 291 -17.17 25.96 -6.78
C GLU A 291 -16.63 26.94 -7.84
N GLU A 292 -16.13 26.42 -8.97
CA GLU A 292 -15.57 27.25 -10.05
C GLU A 292 -16.65 28.00 -10.84
N ASN A 293 -17.76 27.33 -11.17
CA ASN A 293 -18.87 27.96 -11.89
C ASN A 293 -20.21 27.26 -11.58
N PRO A 294 -20.96 27.75 -10.58
CA PRO A 294 -22.21 27.11 -10.18
C PRO A 294 -23.33 27.23 -11.22
N LEU A 295 -23.29 28.24 -12.10
CA LEU A 295 -24.32 28.45 -13.14
C LEU A 295 -24.16 27.52 -14.34
N ALA A 296 -22.93 27.07 -14.61
CA ALA A 296 -22.67 26.13 -15.69
C ALA A 296 -23.00 24.68 -15.31
N GLN A 297 -23.30 24.41 -14.03
CA GLN A 297 -23.62 23.06 -13.58
C GLN A 297 -25.11 22.76 -13.74
N GLU A 298 -25.44 21.87 -14.67
CA GLU A 298 -26.81 21.40 -14.85
C GLU A 298 -27.19 20.39 -13.75
N PRO A 299 -28.35 20.55 -13.08
CA PRO A 299 -28.85 19.59 -12.11
C PRO A 299 -29.02 18.17 -12.67
N ALA A 300 -29.36 18.06 -13.96
CA ALA A 300 -29.50 16.79 -14.66
C ALA A 300 -28.19 15.98 -14.66
N GLU A 301 -27.03 16.63 -14.85
CA GLU A 301 -25.72 15.95 -14.84
C GLU A 301 -25.44 15.28 -13.48
N ILE A 302 -25.83 15.91 -12.37
CA ILE A 302 -25.67 15.36 -11.01
C ILE A 302 -26.64 14.17 -10.80
N LEU A 303 -27.87 14.29 -11.29
CA LEU A 303 -28.89 13.24 -11.15
C LEU A 303 -28.58 12.01 -12.00
N GLU A 304 -28.06 12.21 -13.20
CA GLU A 304 -27.71 11.15 -14.16
C GLU A 304 -26.37 10.47 -13.86
N SER A 305 -25.54 11.07 -13.00
CA SER A 305 -24.29 10.46 -12.54
C SER A 305 -24.52 9.06 -11.96
N GLY A 306 -23.95 8.05 -12.60
CA GLY A 306 -24.07 6.65 -12.18
C GLY A 306 -23.23 6.29 -10.96
N GLY A 307 -22.16 7.04 -10.68
CA GLY A 307 -21.23 6.74 -9.58
C GLY A 307 -21.63 7.37 -8.25
N LEU A 308 -22.54 8.34 -8.23
CA LEU A 308 -23.00 8.98 -7.00
C LEU A 308 -24.16 8.24 -6.33
N GLU A 309 -24.10 8.18 -5.00
CA GLU A 309 -25.23 7.74 -4.18
C GLU A 309 -26.30 8.83 -4.06
N TRP A 310 -27.54 8.44 -3.78
CA TRP A 310 -28.68 9.35 -3.65
C TRP A 310 -28.41 10.51 -2.68
N HIS A 311 -27.81 10.22 -1.52
CA HIS A 311 -27.53 11.23 -0.51
C HIS A 311 -26.44 12.23 -0.94
N GLN A 312 -25.46 11.78 -1.74
CA GLN A 312 -24.43 12.64 -2.31
C GLN A 312 -25.01 13.55 -3.39
N LYS A 313 -25.89 13.00 -4.25
CA LYS A 313 -26.63 13.78 -5.26
C LYS A 313 -27.43 14.90 -4.62
N ALA A 314 -28.20 14.58 -3.56
CA ALA A 314 -28.98 15.57 -2.82
C ALA A 314 -28.09 16.69 -2.26
N ARG A 315 -26.96 16.33 -1.61
CA ARG A 315 -26.01 17.30 -1.07
C ARG A 315 -25.40 18.20 -2.17
N LEU A 316 -25.02 17.64 -3.31
CA LEU A 316 -24.45 18.41 -4.42
C LEU A 316 -25.49 19.37 -5.01
N LEU A 317 -26.75 18.94 -5.17
CA LEU A 317 -27.84 19.79 -5.62
C LEU A 317 -28.12 20.94 -4.65
N ASP A 318 -28.13 20.67 -3.35
CA ASP A 318 -28.25 21.70 -2.31
C ASP A 318 -27.08 22.69 -2.40
N THR A 319 -25.86 22.20 -2.62
CA THR A 319 -24.66 23.02 -2.79
C THR A 319 -24.76 23.92 -4.02
N VAL A 320 -25.21 23.39 -5.17
CA VAL A 320 -25.48 24.19 -6.38
C VAL A 320 -26.49 25.28 -6.06
N SER A 321 -27.63 24.92 -5.48
CA SER A 321 -28.70 25.89 -5.18
C SER A 321 -28.22 27.01 -4.24
N SER A 322 -27.42 26.66 -3.22
CA SER A 322 -26.83 27.62 -2.30
C SER A 322 -25.83 28.54 -3.01
N LYS A 323 -24.98 27.98 -3.88
CA LYS A 323 -23.96 28.75 -4.60
C LYS A 323 -24.55 29.66 -5.67
N VAL A 324 -25.62 29.22 -6.34
CA VAL A 324 -26.39 30.06 -7.28
C VAL A 324 -27.04 31.23 -6.53
N ARG A 325 -27.72 30.98 -5.40
CA ARG A 325 -28.29 32.07 -4.58
C ARG A 325 -27.23 33.03 -4.05
N GLU A 326 -26.08 32.51 -3.63
CA GLU A 326 -24.95 33.34 -3.19
C GLU A 326 -24.44 34.22 -4.33
N LEU A 327 -24.27 33.66 -5.52
CA LEU A 327 -23.85 34.38 -6.71
C LEU A 327 -24.88 35.43 -7.15
N GLU A 328 -26.17 35.09 -7.17
CA GLU A 328 -27.26 36.03 -7.49
C GLU A 328 -27.27 37.20 -6.51
N ALA A 329 -27.12 36.95 -5.20
CA ALA A 329 -27.03 38.01 -4.19
C ALA A 329 -25.78 38.88 -4.37
N ASN A 330 -24.66 38.29 -4.79
CA ASN A 330 -23.43 39.03 -5.07
C ASN A 330 -23.57 39.88 -6.35
N LEU A 331 -24.18 39.34 -7.41
CA LEU A 331 -24.47 40.09 -8.63
C LEU A 331 -25.45 41.24 -8.36
N GLN A 332 -26.50 41.01 -7.57
CA GLN A 332 -27.42 42.07 -7.13
C GLN A 332 -26.68 43.19 -6.38
N ALA A 333 -25.71 42.84 -5.53
CA ALA A 333 -24.89 43.81 -4.83
C ALA A 333 -23.99 44.62 -5.79
N VAL A 334 -23.42 43.97 -6.82
CA VAL A 334 -22.63 44.64 -7.86
C VAL A 334 -23.48 45.56 -8.72
N ASP A 335 -24.66 45.10 -9.14
CA ASP A 335 -25.60 45.89 -9.95
C ASP A 335 -26.08 47.11 -9.17
N TRP A 336 -26.40 46.94 -7.89
CA TRP A 336 -26.68 48.05 -6.99
C TRP A 336 -25.51 49.01 -6.88
N ALA A 337 -24.28 48.52 -6.66
CA ALA A 337 -23.09 49.37 -6.57
C ALA A 337 -22.84 50.22 -7.84
N ARG A 338 -23.25 49.71 -9.01
CA ARG A 338 -23.14 50.37 -10.32
C ARG A 338 -24.35 51.25 -10.68
N SER A 339 -25.50 51.05 -10.04
CA SER A 339 -26.70 51.83 -10.33
C SER A 339 -26.60 53.27 -9.79
N ASN A 340 -27.50 54.14 -10.22
CA ASN A 340 -27.64 55.48 -9.62
C ASN A 340 -28.54 55.47 -8.37
N ASP A 341 -29.10 54.33 -8.01
CA ASP A 341 -30.06 54.23 -6.91
C ASP A 341 -29.32 54.23 -5.56
N LEU A 342 -29.72 55.13 -4.67
CA LEU A 342 -29.15 55.23 -3.33
C LEU A 342 -29.80 54.26 -2.34
N ASP A 343 -31.03 53.84 -2.61
CA ASP A 343 -31.77 52.93 -1.75
C ASP A 343 -31.29 51.48 -1.92
N GLY A 344 -31.40 50.71 -0.84
CA GLY A 344 -31.10 49.27 -0.88
C GLY A 344 -32.07 48.55 -1.80
N ALA A 345 -31.65 47.45 -2.41
CA ALA A 345 -32.54 46.61 -3.19
C ALA A 345 -33.45 45.79 -2.24
N GLY A 346 -34.65 46.28 -1.96
CA GLY A 346 -35.64 45.61 -1.09
C GLY A 346 -35.30 45.69 0.41
N ASP A 347 -35.40 44.55 1.11
CA ASP A 347 -35.20 44.46 2.57
C ASP A 347 -33.72 44.36 3.01
N VAL A 348 -32.77 44.36 2.06
CA VAL A 348 -31.33 44.19 2.36
C VAL A 348 -30.70 45.54 2.67
N SER A 349 -29.98 45.64 3.80
CA SER A 349 -29.32 46.89 4.19
C SER A 349 -28.20 47.28 3.21
N ARG A 350 -28.00 48.59 3.03
CA ARG A 350 -26.96 49.14 2.16
C ARG A 350 -25.56 48.70 2.58
N ALA A 351 -25.30 48.63 3.89
CA ALA A 351 -24.05 48.11 4.44
C ALA A 351 -23.77 46.65 4.02
N VAL A 352 -24.80 45.79 4.00
CA VAL A 352 -24.66 44.38 3.55
C VAL A 352 -24.38 44.30 2.05
N LEU A 353 -25.04 45.15 1.24
CA LEU A 353 -24.78 45.22 -0.20
C LEU A 353 -23.38 45.75 -0.51
N ALA A 354 -22.92 46.80 0.19
CA ALA A 354 -21.57 47.34 0.05
C ALA A 354 -20.50 46.29 0.40
N GLU A 355 -20.69 45.55 1.49
CA GLU A 355 -19.78 44.47 1.90
C GLU A 355 -19.70 43.35 0.86
N ARG A 356 -20.86 42.90 0.34
CA ARG A 356 -20.92 41.85 -0.69
C ARG A 356 -20.31 42.30 -2.02
N ALA A 357 -20.64 43.51 -2.48
CA ALA A 357 -20.10 44.07 -3.71
C ALA A 357 -18.58 44.21 -3.62
N TYR A 358 -18.08 44.73 -2.50
CA TYR A 358 -16.65 44.85 -2.24
C TYR A 358 -15.95 43.49 -2.24
N ALA A 359 -16.48 42.51 -1.50
CA ALA A 359 -15.90 41.17 -1.43
C ALA A 359 -15.87 40.48 -2.81
N TYR A 360 -16.93 40.63 -3.60
CA TYR A 360 -17.04 39.99 -4.92
C TYR A 360 -16.17 40.65 -6.00
N LEU A 361 -16.05 41.99 -5.99
CA LEU A 361 -15.24 42.73 -6.97
C LEU A 361 -13.75 42.73 -6.63
N ASN A 362 -13.38 42.42 -5.38
CA ASN A 362 -12.00 42.32 -4.94
C ASN A 362 -11.38 40.97 -5.35
N ASP A 363 -11.13 40.82 -6.66
CA ASP A 363 -10.50 39.66 -7.29
C ASP A 363 -8.97 39.58 -7.13
N GLY A 364 -8.38 40.49 -6.34
CA GLY A 364 -6.94 40.63 -6.14
C GLY A 364 -6.19 41.38 -7.26
N LYS A 365 -6.87 41.73 -8.35
CA LYS A 365 -6.33 42.60 -9.42
C LYS A 365 -6.88 44.01 -9.34
N THR A 366 -8.09 44.15 -8.81
CA THR A 366 -8.73 45.46 -8.58
C THR A 366 -8.06 46.18 -7.42
N ASP A 367 -7.79 47.48 -7.59
CA ASP A 367 -7.30 48.33 -6.51
C ASP A 367 -8.37 48.44 -5.41
N ARG A 368 -8.07 47.83 -4.27
CA ARG A 368 -8.96 47.71 -3.11
C ARG A 368 -9.34 49.08 -2.55
N ASP A 369 -8.39 50.00 -2.49
CA ASP A 369 -8.59 51.31 -1.89
C ASP A 369 -9.48 52.14 -2.82
N ALA A 370 -9.23 52.09 -4.13
CA ALA A 370 -10.08 52.74 -5.13
C ALA A 370 -11.52 52.21 -5.15
N LEU A 371 -11.71 50.90 -5.01
CA LEU A 371 -13.03 50.28 -4.97
C LEU A 371 -13.83 50.73 -3.73
N ALA A 372 -13.21 50.69 -2.55
CA ALA A 372 -13.87 51.09 -1.31
C ALA A 372 -14.20 52.60 -1.27
N LEU A 373 -13.26 53.45 -1.73
CA LEU A 373 -13.50 54.90 -1.85
C LEU A 373 -14.57 55.21 -2.92
N GLY A 374 -14.62 54.41 -4.00
CA GLY A 374 -15.67 54.48 -5.01
C GLY A 374 -17.06 54.22 -4.43
N LEU A 375 -17.21 53.14 -3.65
CA LEU A 375 -18.46 52.82 -2.94
C LEU A 375 -18.85 53.90 -1.93
N LEU A 376 -17.89 54.41 -1.15
CA LEU A 376 -18.14 55.50 -0.22
C LEU A 376 -18.63 56.76 -0.96
N ARG A 377 -17.99 57.11 -2.08
CA ARG A 377 -18.36 58.30 -2.86
C ARG A 377 -19.72 58.16 -3.54
N SER A 378 -20.04 56.99 -4.11
CA SER A 378 -21.28 56.80 -4.88
C SER A 378 -22.48 56.42 -4.01
N LYS A 379 -22.27 55.65 -2.94
CA LYS A 379 -23.35 55.08 -2.11
C LYS A 379 -23.34 55.57 -0.66
N GLY A 380 -22.28 56.24 -0.20
CA GLY A 380 -22.15 56.68 1.19
C GLY A 380 -21.89 55.53 2.18
N GLU A 381 -21.46 54.36 1.70
CA GLU A 381 -21.24 53.17 2.52
C GLU A 381 -19.80 52.70 2.42
N LEU A 382 -19.20 52.37 3.56
CA LEU A 382 -17.84 51.86 3.66
C LEU A 382 -17.87 50.37 4.06
N PRO A 383 -17.30 49.45 3.25
CA PRO A 383 -17.25 48.03 3.59
C PRO A 383 -16.49 47.78 4.91
N ALA A 384 -17.07 46.97 5.80
CA ALA A 384 -16.49 46.65 7.10
C ALA A 384 -15.21 45.81 6.98
N SER A 385 -15.13 44.91 5.99
CA SER A 385 -13.89 44.15 5.72
C SER A 385 -12.75 45.05 5.26
N TYR A 386 -13.05 46.12 4.51
CA TYR A 386 -12.04 47.11 4.13
C TYR A 386 -11.49 47.84 5.36
N VAL A 387 -12.35 48.35 6.25
CA VAL A 387 -11.92 49.00 7.50
C VAL A 387 -11.08 48.06 8.37
N SER A 388 -11.51 46.81 8.48
CA SER A 388 -10.76 45.76 9.19
C SER A 388 -9.38 45.51 8.55
N SER A 389 -9.30 45.53 7.22
CA SER A 389 -8.03 45.38 6.50
C SER A 389 -7.08 46.55 6.77
N LEU A 390 -7.57 47.79 6.78
CA LEU A 390 -6.77 48.97 7.12
C LEU A 390 -6.24 48.90 8.56
N ARG A 391 -7.08 48.46 9.50
CA ARG A 391 -6.66 48.22 10.89
C ARG A 391 -5.51 47.21 10.97
N ASN A 392 -5.65 46.07 10.30
CA ASN A 392 -4.64 45.02 10.33
C ASN A 392 -3.32 45.50 9.71
N ARG A 393 -3.38 46.20 8.57
CA ARG A 393 -2.20 46.77 7.91
C ARG A 393 -1.49 47.83 8.77
N LEU A 394 -2.23 48.60 9.56
CA LEU A 394 -1.65 49.54 10.54
C LEU A 394 -0.98 48.89 11.76
N THR A 395 -1.16 47.59 11.96
CA THR A 395 -0.41 46.85 13.00
C THR A 395 0.92 46.31 12.47
N GLY A 396 1.10 46.25 11.16
CA GLY A 396 2.39 45.97 10.53
C GLY A 396 3.36 47.11 10.79
N GLY A 397 4.54 46.82 11.32
CA GLY A 397 5.56 47.84 11.61
C GLY A 397 6.25 48.44 10.37
N ASP A 398 5.72 48.19 9.17
CA ASP A 398 6.26 48.68 7.91
C ASP A 398 5.81 50.12 7.65
N ARG A 399 6.78 51.01 7.44
CA ARG A 399 6.55 52.45 7.29
C ARG A 399 5.80 52.79 6.00
N ASP A 400 6.09 52.08 4.92
CA ASP A 400 5.47 52.34 3.61
C ASP A 400 4.00 51.88 3.62
N GLU A 401 3.73 50.75 4.28
CA GLU A 401 2.37 50.25 4.47
C GLU A 401 1.54 51.18 5.37
N ILE A 402 2.11 51.66 6.48
CA ILE A 402 1.45 52.64 7.36
C ILE A 402 1.17 53.93 6.60
N SER A 403 2.13 54.45 5.82
CA SER A 403 1.91 55.64 4.99
C SER A 403 0.78 55.45 3.99
N SER A 404 0.70 54.29 3.33
CA SER A 404 -0.37 53.97 2.39
C SER A 404 -1.72 53.94 3.10
N VAL A 405 -1.83 53.25 4.23
CA VAL A 405 -3.10 53.18 4.98
C VAL A 405 -3.53 54.56 5.47
N MET A 406 -2.61 55.38 5.97
CA MET A 406 -2.93 56.71 6.47
C MET A 406 -3.43 57.65 5.37
N LYS A 407 -2.90 57.55 4.15
CA LYS A 407 -3.45 58.24 2.97
C LYS A 407 -4.87 57.79 2.65
N SER A 408 -5.13 56.49 2.72
CA SER A 408 -6.46 55.93 2.46
C SER A 408 -7.46 56.34 3.56
N LEU A 409 -7.05 56.36 4.82
CA LEU A 409 -7.85 56.88 5.94
C LEU A 409 -8.11 58.38 5.84
N SER A 410 -7.12 59.19 5.45
CA SER A 410 -7.33 60.62 5.23
C SER A 410 -8.32 60.84 4.09
N ALA A 411 -8.23 60.08 2.99
CA ALA A 411 -9.18 60.16 1.88
C ALA A 411 -10.61 59.78 2.30
N ILE A 412 -10.79 58.76 3.15
CA ILE A 412 -12.11 58.42 3.72
C ILE A 412 -12.69 59.61 4.48
N VAL A 413 -11.92 60.21 5.40
CA VAL A 413 -12.40 61.33 6.24
C VAL A 413 -12.65 62.61 5.42
N GLU A 414 -12.04 62.76 4.23
CA GLU A 414 -12.35 63.87 3.31
C GLU A 414 -13.71 63.68 2.63
N LEU A 415 -14.03 62.44 2.26
CA LEU A 415 -15.28 62.11 1.58
C LEU A 415 -16.47 62.11 2.55
N ASP A 416 -16.30 61.47 3.71
CA ASP A 416 -17.32 61.43 4.75
C ASP A 416 -16.65 61.35 6.14
N PRO A 417 -16.75 62.41 6.97
CA PRO A 417 -16.14 62.45 8.30
C PRO A 417 -16.80 61.48 9.30
N ASP A 418 -18.01 61.01 9.02
CA ASP A 418 -18.79 60.14 9.91
C ASP A 418 -18.76 58.66 9.47
N ALA A 419 -18.21 58.34 8.30
CA ALA A 419 -18.08 56.96 7.80
C ALA A 419 -17.30 56.02 8.73
N LEU A 420 -16.37 56.56 9.53
CA LEU A 420 -15.59 55.81 10.52
C LEU A 420 -16.26 55.74 11.90
N LEU A 421 -17.48 56.25 12.10
CA LEU A 421 -18.18 56.24 13.39
C LEU A 421 -19.12 55.04 13.58
N LEU A 422 -19.42 54.29 12.51
CA LEU A 422 -20.51 53.31 12.49
C LEU A 422 -20.22 52.01 13.27
N SER A 423 -19.05 51.85 13.90
CA SER A 423 -18.77 50.73 14.83
C SER A 423 -17.94 51.18 16.04
N GLN A 424 -18.19 50.60 17.21
CA GLN A 424 -17.60 50.99 18.51
C GLN A 424 -16.06 50.88 18.56
N ASP A 425 -15.43 50.18 17.62
CA ASP A 425 -13.99 49.96 17.54
C ASP A 425 -13.25 50.93 16.59
N HIS A 426 -13.98 51.81 15.86
CA HIS A 426 -13.40 52.63 14.78
C HIS A 426 -12.94 54.03 15.20
N ALA A 427 -13.15 54.45 16.46
CA ALA A 427 -12.74 55.76 16.96
C ALA A 427 -11.22 55.99 16.86
N ALA A 428 -10.41 54.96 17.10
CA ALA A 428 -8.95 55.03 17.01
C ALA A 428 -8.46 55.36 15.59
N LEU A 429 -9.10 54.78 14.55
CA LEU A 429 -8.73 55.03 13.15
C LEU A 429 -9.00 56.49 12.74
N ARG A 430 -10.06 57.09 13.29
CA ARG A 430 -10.37 58.50 13.08
C ARG A 430 -9.32 59.42 13.72
N GLU A 431 -8.89 59.09 14.94
CA GLU A 431 -7.83 59.84 15.63
C GLU A 431 -6.52 59.78 14.85
N ASP A 432 -6.16 58.59 14.36
CA ASP A 432 -4.98 58.38 13.53
C ASP A 432 -5.02 59.18 12.23
N ALA A 433 -6.18 59.23 11.56
CA ALA A 433 -6.37 60.04 10.36
C ALA A 433 -6.21 61.55 10.64
N HIS A 434 -6.75 62.03 11.77
CA HIS A 434 -6.58 63.42 12.20
C HIS A 434 -5.13 63.75 12.59
N LEU A 435 -4.44 62.83 13.25
CA LEU A 435 -3.03 62.95 13.58
C LEU A 435 -2.19 63.03 12.31
N TRP A 436 -2.42 62.12 11.35
CA TRP A 436 -1.75 62.12 10.06
C TRP A 436 -1.86 63.46 9.34
N ARG A 437 -3.07 64.00 9.16
CA ARG A 437 -3.26 65.33 8.54
C ARG A 437 -2.55 66.44 9.31
N THR A 438 -2.53 66.37 10.63
CA THR A 438 -1.80 67.36 11.44
C THR A 438 -0.29 67.29 11.15
N LEU A 439 0.28 66.08 11.05
CA LEU A 439 1.70 65.89 10.75
C LEU A 439 2.05 66.33 9.32
N THR A 440 1.25 65.96 8.33
CA THR A 440 1.56 66.20 6.92
C THR A 440 1.15 67.61 6.45
N GLU A 441 -0.08 68.04 6.73
CA GLU A 441 -0.62 69.32 6.24
C GLU A 441 -0.22 70.52 7.11
N ARG A 442 -0.19 70.36 8.44
CA ARG A 442 0.10 71.50 9.36
C ARG A 442 1.57 71.61 9.72
N LEU A 443 2.27 70.48 9.90
CA LEU A 443 3.69 70.47 10.25
C LEU A 443 4.61 70.27 9.03
N GLY A 444 4.05 69.99 7.84
CA GLY A 444 4.80 69.88 6.59
C GLY A 444 5.76 68.69 6.55
N LEU A 445 5.51 67.64 7.34
CA LEU A 445 6.35 66.44 7.36
C LEU A 445 6.16 65.63 6.08
N ALA A 446 7.25 65.02 5.61
CA ALA A 446 7.17 64.04 4.53
C ALA A 446 6.41 62.80 5.01
N ASP A 447 5.68 62.15 4.09
CA ASP A 447 4.81 61.01 4.38
C ASP A 447 5.53 59.88 5.16
N ALA A 448 6.77 59.57 4.79
CA ALA A 448 7.56 58.53 5.45
C ALA A 448 7.93 58.89 6.91
N ASP A 449 8.19 60.17 7.18
CA ASP A 449 8.54 60.65 8.52
C ASP A 449 7.30 60.72 9.42
N ALA A 450 6.18 61.19 8.86
CA ALA A 450 4.89 61.16 9.55
C ALA A 450 4.45 59.72 9.87
N ALA A 451 4.65 58.78 8.95
CA ALA A 451 4.32 57.37 9.15
C ALA A 451 5.22 56.74 10.22
N GLY A 452 6.51 57.05 10.22
CA GLY A 452 7.44 56.63 11.27
C GLY A 452 7.05 57.14 12.66
N LEU A 453 6.60 58.40 12.77
CA LEU A 453 6.12 58.95 14.03
C LEU A 453 4.84 58.25 14.51
N ILE A 454 3.87 58.00 13.64
CA ILE A 454 2.65 57.28 14.00
C ILE A 454 2.95 55.82 14.40
N ALA A 455 3.85 55.14 13.68
CA ALA A 455 4.30 53.79 14.01
C ALA A 455 4.91 53.72 15.42
N ASN A 456 5.74 54.71 15.75
CA ASN A 456 6.36 54.83 17.08
C ASN A 456 5.34 55.23 18.15
N ALA A 457 4.33 56.05 17.85
CA ALA A 457 3.29 56.48 18.80
C ALA A 457 2.40 55.31 19.28
N ARG A 458 2.30 54.25 18.47
CA ARG A 458 1.52 53.04 18.77
C ARG A 458 2.25 52.05 19.68
N GLN A 459 3.56 52.23 19.92
CA GLN A 459 4.27 51.48 20.95
C GLN A 459 4.02 52.13 22.34
N PRO A 460 3.62 51.36 23.37
CA PRO A 460 3.15 51.93 24.64
C PRO A 460 4.22 52.70 25.42
N VAL A 461 5.50 52.48 25.11
CA VAL A 461 6.65 53.09 25.81
C VAL A 461 6.97 54.50 25.28
N THR A 462 6.62 54.82 24.03
CA THR A 462 7.08 56.02 23.30
C THR A 462 5.99 57.08 23.04
N ARG A 463 4.73 56.82 23.43
CA ARG A 463 3.61 57.76 23.22
C ARG A 463 3.78 59.09 23.97
N LYS A 464 4.35 59.06 25.18
CA LYS A 464 4.66 60.27 25.98
C LYS A 464 5.78 61.10 25.36
N ASP A 465 6.74 60.46 24.71
CA ASP A 465 7.85 61.13 24.04
C ASP A 465 7.37 61.85 22.77
N LEU A 466 6.39 61.27 22.08
CA LEU A 466 5.78 61.87 20.89
C LEU A 466 4.86 63.05 21.24
N GLU A 467 4.09 62.96 22.33
CA GLU A 467 3.28 64.08 22.83
C GLU A 467 4.15 65.27 23.25
N SER A 468 5.30 65.00 23.89
CA SER A 468 6.24 66.04 24.31
C SER A 468 7.04 66.63 23.13
N GLU A 469 7.39 65.83 22.13
CA GLU A 469 8.04 66.32 20.90
C GLU A 469 7.08 67.13 20.02
N LEU A 470 5.81 66.72 19.92
CA LEU A 470 4.75 67.50 19.25
C LEU A 470 4.49 68.83 19.97
N ALA A 471 4.42 68.83 21.31
CA ALA A 471 4.29 70.05 22.08
C ALA A 471 5.49 70.98 21.85
N ARG A 472 6.72 70.44 21.83
CA ARG A 472 7.95 71.20 21.60
C ARG A 472 8.00 71.83 20.19
N ARG A 473 7.69 71.05 19.15
CA ARG A 473 7.65 71.56 17.76
C ARG A 473 6.47 72.49 17.52
N ALA A 474 5.33 72.26 18.16
CA ALA A 474 4.22 73.19 18.14
C ALA A 474 4.62 74.53 18.77
N THR A 475 5.38 74.56 19.88
CA THR A 475 5.96 75.79 20.44
C THR A 475 7.00 76.45 19.53
N GLU A 476 7.81 75.68 18.80
CA GLU A 476 8.77 76.22 17.81
C GLU A 476 8.05 76.85 16.59
N LEU A 477 6.97 76.24 16.09
CA LEU A 477 6.14 76.77 15.00
C LEU A 477 5.21 77.90 15.43
N SER A 478 4.70 77.86 16.67
CA SER A 478 3.87 78.93 17.23
C SER A 478 4.65 80.14 17.72
N GLY A 479 5.99 80.05 17.73
CA GLY A 479 6.86 81.23 17.58
C GLY A 479 6.58 82.05 16.31
N ARG A 480 5.75 81.54 15.38
CA ARG A 480 5.23 82.27 14.22
C ARG A 480 3.70 82.38 14.10
N LEU A 481 2.86 81.78 14.94
CA LEU A 481 1.40 82.05 15.05
C LEU A 481 0.81 81.33 16.29
N ALA A 482 0.07 82.06 17.13
CA ALA A 482 -0.33 81.68 18.50
C ALA A 482 -1.17 80.38 18.64
N PRO A 483 -0.92 79.52 19.66
CA PRO A 483 -1.65 78.27 19.87
C PRO A 483 -2.46 78.27 21.19
N ASP A 484 -3.78 78.20 21.15
CA ASP A 484 -4.50 77.91 22.40
C ASP A 484 -5.82 77.12 22.26
N SER A 485 -6.10 76.53 21.10
CA SER A 485 -7.40 75.84 20.89
C SER A 485 -7.33 74.35 20.52
N ILE A 486 -6.16 73.78 20.24
CA ILE A 486 -6.07 72.41 19.72
C ILE A 486 -5.79 71.37 20.81
N LEU A 487 -4.95 71.68 21.81
CA LEU A 487 -4.54 70.71 22.85
C LEU A 487 -5.53 70.57 24.02
N LYS A 488 -6.45 71.53 24.22
CA LYS A 488 -7.48 71.42 25.28
C LYS A 488 -8.64 70.50 24.93
N ARG A 489 -8.89 70.22 23.64
CA ARG A 489 -9.96 69.29 23.22
C ARG A 489 -9.55 67.82 23.26
N SER A 490 -8.27 67.50 23.10
CA SER A 490 -7.78 66.12 23.21
C SER A 490 -7.62 65.66 24.67
N ALA A 491 -7.27 66.56 25.59
CA ALA A 491 -7.06 66.20 27.00
C ALA A 491 -8.37 66.00 27.81
N SER A 492 -9.47 66.66 27.45
CA SER A 492 -10.71 66.62 28.27
C SER A 492 -11.68 65.50 27.92
N ALA A 493 -11.48 64.76 26.82
CA ALA A 493 -12.41 63.72 26.36
C ALA A 493 -11.94 62.28 26.66
N ILE A 494 -10.66 62.09 27.03
CA ILE A 494 -10.10 60.77 27.37
C ILE A 494 -10.38 60.38 28.83
N TYR A 495 -10.74 61.34 29.69
CA TYR A 495 -11.29 61.07 31.02
C TYR A 495 -12.81 61.26 31.03
N GLY A 496 -13.57 60.20 30.74
CA GLY A 496 -14.93 60.07 31.27
C GLY A 496 -14.92 60.16 32.81
N PRO A 497 -16.00 60.61 33.48
CA PRO A 497 -15.96 61.02 34.88
C PRO A 497 -15.73 59.84 35.83
N GLY A 498 -14.46 59.51 36.06
CA GLY A 498 -14.02 58.44 36.93
C GLY A 498 -13.96 58.89 38.38
N LYS A 499 -15.04 58.60 39.11
CA LYS A 499 -15.10 58.27 40.55
C LYS A 499 -14.30 59.18 41.51
N ARG A 500 -15.01 60.10 42.16
CA ARG A 500 -14.63 60.60 43.48
C ARG A 500 -14.58 59.42 44.45
N SER A 501 -13.40 59.11 44.99
CA SER A 501 -13.29 58.42 46.28
C SER A 501 -13.30 59.46 47.40
N PRO A 502 -13.90 59.13 48.56
CA PRO A 502 -14.02 60.02 49.69
C PRO A 502 -12.72 60.03 50.50
N GLU A 503 -12.34 61.18 51.03
CA GLU A 503 -11.88 61.39 52.42
C GLU A 503 -11.03 62.66 52.57
N ASN A 504 -11.34 63.36 53.68
CA ASN A 504 -10.50 64.30 54.43
C ASN A 504 -10.23 65.69 53.85
N ARG A 505 -11.18 66.63 54.01
CA ARG A 505 -11.32 67.49 55.21
C ARG A 505 -12.53 68.41 55.07
#